data_AF-B5H3H0-F1
#
_entry.id   AF-B5H3H0-F1
#
_cell.length_a   1.000
_cell.length_b   1.000
_cell.length_c   1.000
_cell.angle_alpha   90.00
_cell.angle_beta   90.00
_cell.angle_gamma   90.00
#
_symmetry.space_group_name_H-M   'P 1'
#
loop_
_entity.id
_entity.type
_entity.pdbx_description
1 polymer ?
#
loop_
_entity_poly.entity_id
_entity_poly.type
_entity_poly.pdbx_seq_one_letter_code
_entity_poly.pdbx_strand_id
1 'polypeptide(L)'
;MTVADWKNTIDQLSAMGGRDVQFIGGEPTLYPHICELIEHAHGAGLGIEVFSNLTHIRDELWETFTACDVKLATSYYSDSAEDHDTVTRLRGSHKRTRANIQKALGLNIPLRGGVIAVNQGQRVHEAARDLATLGVEEVGGDRTREFGRASQGATPTIGDLCGHCAHEKCAVGPTGDVWPCVLGRFLTIGNVRETPLADIWGGARMARVTADITAVHGDGAQSCTPPQFLPMCGPCQPCVPSVGHCDPKEAGTGAETATIGAPA
;
A
#
# COMPACT_ATOMS: atom_id res chain seq x y z
N MET A 1 7.37 18.35 -2.15
CA MET A 1 7.03 18.35 -3.58
C MET A 1 5.81 19.22 -3.77
N THR A 2 5.84 20.10 -4.75
CA THR A 2 4.68 20.87 -5.20
C THR A 2 3.74 19.97 -6.02
N VAL A 3 2.53 20.46 -6.33
CA VAL A 3 1.62 19.75 -7.24
C VAL A 3 2.26 19.56 -8.62
N ALA A 4 2.98 20.58 -9.13
CA ALA A 4 3.70 20.49 -10.39
C ALA A 4 4.79 19.41 -10.37
N ASP A 5 5.54 19.29 -9.27
CA ASP A 5 6.56 18.23 -9.11
C ASP A 5 5.90 16.83 -9.18
N TRP A 6 4.74 16.67 -8.54
CA TRP A 6 4.00 15.41 -8.55
C TRP A 6 3.45 15.07 -9.93
N LYS A 7 2.82 16.02 -10.62
CA LYS A 7 2.34 15.85 -11.99
C LYS A 7 3.47 15.43 -12.94
N ASN A 8 4.60 16.14 -12.87
CA ASN A 8 5.79 15.79 -13.64
C ASN A 8 6.33 14.38 -13.31
N THR A 9 6.21 13.94 -12.06
CA THR A 9 6.61 12.58 -11.67
C THR A 9 5.64 11.52 -12.24
N ILE A 10 4.34 11.80 -12.23
CA ILE A 10 3.31 10.95 -12.83
C ILE A 10 3.50 10.83 -14.34
N ASP A 11 3.80 11.94 -15.02
CA ASP A 11 4.09 11.96 -16.46
C ASP A 11 5.30 11.09 -16.80
N GLN A 12 6.37 11.20 -16.01
CA GLN A 12 7.56 10.36 -16.17
C GLN A 12 7.26 8.89 -15.94
N LEU A 13 6.46 8.54 -14.92
CA LEU A 13 6.03 7.16 -14.66
C LEU A 13 5.26 6.59 -15.86
N SER A 14 4.30 7.34 -16.40
CA SER A 14 3.54 6.94 -17.59
C SER A 14 4.44 6.78 -18.82
N ALA A 15 5.34 7.74 -19.07
CA ALA A 15 6.29 7.69 -20.18
C ALA A 15 7.26 6.50 -20.12
N MET A 16 7.56 5.99 -18.92
CA MET A 16 8.36 4.78 -18.71
C MET A 16 7.58 3.48 -18.91
N GLY A 17 6.28 3.56 -19.21
CA GLY A 17 5.39 2.39 -19.34
C GLY A 17 4.79 1.92 -18.01
N GLY A 18 4.78 2.79 -17.00
CA GLY A 18 4.04 2.53 -15.76
C GLY A 18 2.57 2.28 -16.04
N ARG A 19 1.99 1.27 -15.37
CA ARG A 19 0.59 0.86 -15.58
C ARG A 19 -0.34 1.33 -14.47
N ASP A 20 0.15 1.39 -13.25
CA ASP A 20 -0.64 1.75 -12.08
C ASP A 20 0.15 2.74 -11.21
N VAL A 21 -0.59 3.64 -10.55
CA VAL A 21 -0.09 4.49 -9.46
C VAL A 21 -0.95 4.27 -8.22
N GLN A 22 -0.28 4.12 -7.08
CA GLN A 22 -0.96 4.02 -5.80
C GLN A 22 -0.64 5.25 -4.94
N PHE A 23 -1.68 5.98 -4.54
CA PHE A 23 -1.55 7.06 -3.57
C PHE A 23 -1.61 6.48 -2.15
N ILE A 24 -0.51 6.64 -1.42
CA ILE A 24 -0.31 6.13 -0.05
C ILE A 24 0.28 7.22 0.86
N GLY A 25 0.77 6.85 2.05
CA GLY A 25 1.62 7.71 2.88
C GLY A 25 1.19 7.73 4.34
N GLY A 26 0.98 8.93 4.88
CA GLY A 26 0.31 9.12 6.17
C GLY A 26 -1.20 8.89 6.04
N GLU A 27 -1.86 9.77 5.30
CA GLU A 27 -3.25 9.61 4.84
C GLU A 27 -3.43 10.46 3.56
N PRO A 28 -3.52 9.86 2.36
CA PRO A 28 -3.56 10.60 1.10
C PRO A 28 -4.80 11.49 0.97
N THR A 29 -5.94 11.15 1.58
CA THR A 29 -7.18 11.92 1.45
C THR A 29 -7.12 13.27 2.15
N LEU A 30 -6.14 13.47 3.05
CA LEU A 30 -5.86 14.75 3.70
C LEU A 30 -5.03 15.70 2.82
N TYR A 31 -4.42 15.23 1.74
CA TYR A 31 -3.69 16.11 0.84
C TYR A 31 -4.67 17.03 0.08
N PRO A 32 -4.52 18.37 0.14
CA PRO A 32 -5.51 19.28 -0.44
C PRO A 32 -5.71 19.12 -1.95
N HIS A 33 -4.65 18.75 -2.67
CA HIS A 33 -4.64 18.64 -4.13
C HIS A 33 -4.71 17.19 -4.63
N ILE A 34 -5.19 16.26 -3.80
CA ILE A 34 -5.24 14.85 -4.18
C ILE A 34 -6.15 14.61 -5.39
N CYS A 35 -7.27 15.33 -5.51
CA CYS A 35 -8.17 15.20 -6.67
C CYS A 35 -7.44 15.57 -7.96
N GLU A 36 -6.72 16.70 -7.95
CA GLU A 36 -5.93 17.17 -9.08
C GLU A 36 -4.83 16.17 -9.51
N LEU A 37 -4.26 15.41 -8.56
CA LEU A 37 -3.28 14.37 -8.87
C LEU A 37 -3.93 13.09 -9.42
N ILE A 38 -5.10 12.72 -8.91
CA ILE A 38 -5.89 11.57 -9.40
C ILE A 38 -6.33 11.82 -10.84
N GLU A 39 -6.92 12.99 -11.11
CA GLU A 39 -7.35 13.39 -12.46
C GLU A 39 -6.18 13.40 -13.45
N HIS A 40 -5.02 13.91 -13.01
CA HIS A 40 -3.82 13.92 -13.83
C HIS A 40 -3.30 12.51 -14.14
N ALA A 41 -3.25 11.63 -13.14
CA ALA A 41 -2.87 10.23 -13.33
C ALA A 41 -3.84 9.48 -14.26
N HIS A 42 -5.14 9.76 -14.14
CA HIS A 42 -6.17 9.16 -14.98
C HIS A 42 -5.99 9.61 -16.43
N GLY A 43 -5.80 10.93 -16.65
CA GLY A 43 -5.50 11.49 -17.97
C GLY A 43 -4.19 10.98 -18.59
N ALA A 44 -3.23 10.58 -17.77
CA ALA A 44 -1.98 9.94 -18.20
C ALA A 44 -2.13 8.43 -18.50
N GLY A 45 -3.34 7.87 -18.40
CA GLY A 45 -3.66 6.48 -18.73
C GLY A 45 -3.28 5.46 -17.64
N LEU A 46 -3.01 5.91 -16.42
CA LEU A 46 -2.63 5.03 -15.31
C LEU A 46 -3.88 4.47 -14.61
N GLY A 47 -3.80 3.19 -14.22
CA GLY A 47 -4.70 2.65 -13.19
C GLY A 47 -4.41 3.30 -11.84
N ILE A 48 -5.46 3.63 -11.08
CA ILE A 48 -5.31 4.38 -9.83
C ILE A 48 -5.82 3.56 -8.67
N GLU A 49 -5.02 3.49 -7.61
CA GLU A 49 -5.47 3.00 -6.30
C GLU A 49 -5.17 4.03 -5.20
N VAL A 50 -6.12 4.26 -4.29
CA VAL A 50 -5.91 5.09 -3.09
C VAL A 50 -5.96 4.19 -1.86
N PHE A 51 -4.84 4.08 -1.15
CA PHE A 51 -4.78 3.40 0.14
C PHE A 51 -5.05 4.41 1.26
N SER A 52 -6.20 4.30 1.91
CA SER A 52 -6.67 5.23 2.94
C SER A 52 -7.17 4.47 4.18
N ASN A 53 -7.11 5.10 5.35
CA ASN A 53 -7.82 4.58 6.53
C ASN A 53 -9.35 4.76 6.45
N LEU A 54 -9.85 5.44 5.41
CA LEU A 54 -11.25 5.74 5.14
C LEU A 54 -11.98 6.40 6.31
N THR A 55 -11.29 7.12 7.20
CA THR A 55 -11.93 7.80 8.33
C THR A 55 -12.48 9.17 7.94
N HIS A 56 -11.84 9.86 6.98
CA HIS A 56 -12.27 11.17 6.51
C HIS A 56 -12.11 11.27 5.00
N ILE A 57 -13.24 11.35 4.29
CA ILE A 57 -13.32 11.53 2.85
C ILE A 57 -14.27 12.70 2.58
N ARG A 58 -13.79 13.73 1.88
CA ARG A 58 -14.59 14.89 1.47
C ARG A 58 -15.54 14.50 0.34
N ASP A 59 -16.65 15.21 0.15
CA ASP A 59 -17.63 14.86 -0.88
C ASP A 59 -17.05 14.92 -2.31
N GLU A 60 -16.26 15.94 -2.61
CA GLU A 60 -15.53 16.10 -3.89
C GLU A 60 -14.63 14.88 -4.23
N LEU A 61 -14.07 14.22 -3.21
CA LEU A 61 -13.24 13.04 -3.43
C LEU A 61 -14.06 11.85 -3.95
N TRP A 62 -15.30 11.69 -3.50
CA TRP A 62 -16.16 10.63 -4.00
C TRP A 62 -16.50 10.82 -5.47
N GLU A 63 -16.78 12.07 -5.86
CA GLU A 63 -17.00 12.43 -7.27
C GLU A 63 -15.75 12.11 -8.11
N THR A 64 -14.57 12.50 -7.61
CA THR A 64 -13.29 12.21 -8.28
C THR A 64 -13.03 10.71 -8.40
N PHE A 65 -13.27 9.94 -7.33
CA PHE A 65 -13.04 8.49 -7.33
C PHE A 65 -13.89 7.78 -8.37
N THR A 66 -15.18 8.13 -8.47
CA THR A 66 -16.08 7.58 -9.48
C THR A 66 -15.72 8.04 -10.88
N ALA A 67 -15.38 9.32 -11.08
CA ALA A 67 -15.06 9.86 -12.41
C ALA A 67 -13.74 9.33 -13.00
N CYS A 68 -12.80 8.91 -12.14
CA CYS A 68 -11.46 8.48 -12.54
C CYS A 68 -11.22 6.97 -12.38
N ASP A 69 -12.28 6.17 -12.19
CA ASP A 69 -12.22 4.71 -11.99
C ASP A 69 -11.23 4.28 -10.89
N VAL A 70 -11.23 5.02 -9.77
CA VAL A 70 -10.30 4.77 -8.66
C VAL A 70 -10.65 3.47 -7.95
N LYS A 71 -9.64 2.66 -7.64
CA LYS A 71 -9.72 1.53 -6.70
C LYS A 71 -9.38 2.01 -5.29
N LEU A 72 -10.06 1.50 -4.28
CA LEU A 72 -9.76 1.81 -2.88
C LEU A 72 -9.14 0.61 -2.17
N ALA A 73 -8.18 0.90 -1.29
CA ALA A 73 -7.64 -0.05 -0.33
C ALA A 73 -7.72 0.54 1.08
N THR A 74 -8.12 -0.27 2.06
CA THR A 74 -8.15 0.16 3.47
C THR A 74 -7.56 -0.87 4.40
N SER A 75 -6.89 -0.40 5.45
CA SER A 75 -6.61 -1.24 6.61
C SER A 75 -7.81 -1.30 7.55
N TYR A 76 -8.00 -2.44 8.20
CA TYR A 76 -9.07 -2.72 9.16
C TYR A 76 -8.49 -3.55 10.30
N TYR A 77 -8.91 -3.27 11.54
CA TYR A 77 -8.22 -3.81 12.72
C TYR A 77 -9.11 -4.68 13.63
N SER A 78 -10.42 -4.45 13.71
CA SER A 78 -11.32 -5.26 14.53
C SER A 78 -12.76 -5.00 14.10
N ASP A 79 -13.66 -5.97 14.35
CA ASP A 79 -15.12 -5.79 14.29
C ASP A 79 -15.65 -5.00 15.51
N SER A 80 -14.86 -4.95 16.59
CA SER A 80 -15.14 -4.13 17.78
C SER A 80 -14.67 -2.70 17.57
N ALA A 81 -15.59 -1.74 17.78
CA ALA A 81 -15.28 -0.32 17.68
C ALA A 81 -14.18 0.11 18.65
N GLU A 82 -14.18 -0.44 19.86
CA GLU A 82 -13.20 -0.11 20.90
C GLU A 82 -11.79 -0.59 20.53
N ASP A 83 -11.67 -1.84 20.06
CA ASP A 83 -10.38 -2.42 19.66
C ASP A 83 -9.81 -1.67 18.44
N HIS A 84 -10.65 -1.41 17.44
CA HIS A 84 -10.24 -0.71 16.23
C HIS A 84 -9.81 0.74 16.53
N ASP A 85 -10.57 1.46 17.36
CA ASP A 85 -10.22 2.82 17.80
C ASP A 85 -8.93 2.83 18.63
N THR A 86 -8.68 1.78 19.42
CA THR A 86 -7.45 1.62 20.21
C THR A 86 -6.23 1.47 19.30
N VAL A 87 -6.31 0.61 18.28
CA VAL A 87 -5.20 0.40 17.34
C VAL A 87 -4.92 1.65 16.51
N THR A 88 -5.95 2.31 16.00
CA THR A 88 -5.81 3.54 15.20
C THR A 88 -5.49 4.78 16.05
N ARG A 89 -5.64 4.68 17.38
CA ARG A 89 -5.55 5.80 18.35
C ARG A 89 -6.50 6.94 18.01
N LEU A 90 -7.66 6.61 17.44
CA LEU A 90 -8.64 7.58 16.96
C LEU A 90 -10.05 7.13 17.33
N ARG A 91 -10.64 7.80 18.32
CA ARG A 91 -12.04 7.55 18.73
C ARG A 91 -13.00 7.80 17.56
N GLY A 92 -13.91 6.87 17.34
CA GLY A 92 -14.87 6.82 16.25
C GLY A 92 -14.29 6.42 14.90
N SER A 93 -13.02 5.97 14.82
CA SER A 93 -12.41 5.51 13.57
C SER A 93 -13.23 4.39 12.95
N HIS A 94 -13.61 3.37 13.73
CA HIS A 94 -14.34 2.21 13.26
C HIS A 94 -15.65 2.59 12.59
N LYS A 95 -16.45 3.42 13.29
CA LYS A 95 -17.74 3.88 12.77
C LYS A 95 -17.58 4.65 11.46
N ARG A 96 -16.56 5.52 11.36
CA ARG A 96 -16.30 6.32 10.15
C ARG A 96 -15.80 5.46 9.00
N THR A 97 -14.82 4.58 9.25
CA THR A 97 -14.29 3.63 8.27
C THR A 97 -15.41 2.77 7.70
N ARG A 98 -16.27 2.17 8.54
CA ARG A 98 -17.43 1.39 8.08
C ARG A 98 -18.41 2.20 7.23
N ALA A 99 -18.75 3.41 7.67
CA ALA A 99 -19.67 4.27 6.93
C ALA A 99 -19.11 4.63 5.54
N ASN A 100 -17.80 4.90 5.44
CA ASN A 100 -17.16 5.20 4.16
C ASN A 100 -16.95 3.95 3.30
N ILE A 101 -16.74 2.77 3.88
CA ILE A 101 -16.79 1.49 3.15
C ILE A 101 -18.17 1.31 2.51
N GLN A 102 -19.25 1.47 3.29
CA GLN A 102 -20.61 1.37 2.78
C GLN A 102 -20.90 2.40 1.68
N LYS A 103 -20.39 3.63 1.82
CA LYS A 103 -20.50 4.66 0.78
C LYS A 103 -19.75 4.26 -0.50
N ALA A 104 -18.52 3.76 -0.39
CA ALA A 104 -17.74 3.29 -1.54
C ALA A 104 -18.46 2.16 -2.29
N LEU A 105 -18.98 1.16 -1.55
CA LEU A 105 -19.74 0.05 -2.12
C LEU A 105 -21.05 0.53 -2.77
N GLY A 106 -21.76 1.46 -2.14
CA GLY A 106 -22.97 2.05 -2.72
C GLY A 106 -22.72 2.86 -4.00
N LEU A 107 -21.49 3.31 -4.22
CA LEU A 107 -21.03 3.96 -5.46
C LEU A 107 -20.40 2.98 -6.46
N ASN A 108 -20.39 1.68 -6.15
CA ASN A 108 -19.72 0.63 -6.94
C ASN A 108 -18.22 0.87 -7.16
N ILE A 109 -17.55 1.53 -6.21
CA ILE A 109 -16.11 1.75 -6.25
C ILE A 109 -15.43 0.45 -5.79
N PRO A 110 -14.54 -0.17 -6.59
CA PRO A 110 -13.81 -1.36 -6.19
C PRO A 110 -13.02 -1.10 -4.90
N LEU A 111 -13.20 -1.98 -3.92
CA LEU A 111 -12.60 -1.83 -2.61
C LEU A 111 -12.04 -3.17 -2.14
N ARG A 112 -10.77 -3.14 -1.70
CA ARG A 112 -10.15 -4.24 -0.98
C ARG A 112 -9.86 -3.85 0.48
N GLY A 113 -10.05 -4.80 1.39
CA GLY A 113 -9.88 -4.63 2.83
C GLY A 113 -8.76 -5.50 3.40
N GLY A 114 -7.89 -4.89 4.19
CA GLY A 114 -6.76 -5.55 4.83
C GLY A 114 -6.92 -5.66 6.31
N VAL A 115 -7.05 -6.88 6.83
CA VAL A 115 -7.07 -7.09 8.27
C VAL A 115 -5.65 -7.19 8.79
N ILE A 116 -5.21 -6.16 9.52
CA ILE A 116 -3.84 -6.08 10.03
C ILE A 116 -3.79 -6.54 11.49
N ALA A 117 -3.08 -7.63 11.76
CA ALA A 117 -2.79 -8.08 13.12
C ALA A 117 -1.70 -7.20 13.77
N VAL A 118 -2.07 -6.49 14.85
CA VAL A 118 -1.17 -5.63 15.63
C VAL A 118 -0.97 -6.15 17.05
N ASN A 119 -2.03 -6.71 17.66
CA ASN A 119 -2.01 -7.21 19.03
C ASN A 119 -2.23 -8.72 19.09
N GLN A 120 -1.66 -9.39 20.09
CA GLN A 120 -2.00 -10.78 20.40
C GLN A 120 -3.48 -10.90 20.78
N GLY A 121 -4.15 -11.95 20.29
CA GLY A 121 -5.57 -12.20 20.57
C GLY A 121 -6.53 -11.24 19.87
N GLN A 122 -6.04 -10.44 18.92
CA GLN A 122 -6.89 -9.55 18.11
C GLN A 122 -7.90 -10.37 17.30
N ARG A 123 -9.11 -9.82 17.18
CA ARG A 123 -10.29 -10.43 16.52
C ARG A 123 -10.19 -10.38 15.00
N VAL A 124 -9.11 -10.92 14.42
CA VAL A 124 -8.79 -10.79 12.99
C VAL A 124 -9.76 -11.57 12.09
N HIS A 125 -10.25 -12.73 12.52
CA HIS A 125 -11.23 -13.51 11.75
C HIS A 125 -12.62 -12.89 11.80
N GLU A 126 -12.99 -12.28 12.93
CA GLU A 126 -14.20 -11.49 13.07
C GLU A 126 -14.13 -10.24 12.19
N ALA A 127 -13.00 -9.52 12.21
CA ALA A 127 -12.78 -8.34 11.38
C ALA A 127 -12.90 -8.67 9.88
N ALA A 128 -12.35 -9.81 9.44
CA ALA A 128 -12.47 -10.25 8.04
C ALA A 128 -13.92 -10.57 7.67
N ARG A 129 -14.64 -11.32 8.52
CA ARG A 129 -16.07 -11.61 8.32
C ARG A 129 -16.93 -10.35 8.32
N ASP A 130 -16.58 -9.38 9.14
CA ASP A 130 -17.28 -8.12 9.24
C ASP A 130 -17.10 -7.26 7.96
N LEU A 131 -15.90 -7.20 7.39
CA LEU A 131 -15.67 -6.61 6.06
C LEU A 131 -16.44 -7.35 4.96
N ALA A 132 -16.43 -8.68 4.96
CA ALA A 132 -17.19 -9.48 4.00
C ALA A 132 -18.71 -9.24 4.14
N THR A 133 -19.22 -9.11 5.37
CA THR A 133 -20.63 -8.81 5.65
C THR A 133 -21.03 -7.42 5.17
N LEU A 134 -20.10 -6.46 5.17
CA LEU A 134 -20.34 -5.13 4.57
C LEU A 134 -20.43 -5.19 3.04
N GLY A 135 -19.92 -6.25 2.40
CA GLY A 135 -19.88 -6.41 0.95
C GLY A 135 -18.51 -6.19 0.32
N VAL A 136 -17.43 -6.20 1.10
CA VAL A 136 -16.06 -6.14 0.56
C VAL A 136 -15.68 -7.52 0.01
N GLU A 137 -15.47 -7.61 -1.30
CA GLU A 137 -15.19 -8.88 -1.98
C GLU A 137 -13.75 -9.37 -1.79
N GLU A 138 -12.79 -8.43 -1.76
CA GLU A 138 -11.37 -8.74 -1.59
C GLU A 138 -10.91 -8.45 -0.16
N VAL A 139 -10.91 -9.47 0.69
CA VAL A 139 -10.41 -9.37 2.08
C VAL A 139 -9.14 -10.19 2.24
N GLY A 140 -8.05 -9.52 2.63
CA GLY A 140 -6.75 -10.15 2.89
C GLY A 140 -6.30 -9.98 4.35
N GLY A 141 -5.52 -10.93 4.85
CA GLY A 141 -4.81 -10.77 6.13
C GLY A 141 -3.45 -10.11 5.91
N ASP A 142 -2.99 -9.30 6.87
CA ASP A 142 -1.61 -8.84 6.93
C ASP A 142 -1.12 -8.77 8.38
N ARG A 143 0.20 -8.73 8.53
CA ARG A 143 0.88 -8.72 9.83
C ARG A 143 1.68 -7.44 9.98
N THR A 144 1.89 -7.02 11.23
CA THR A 144 2.74 -5.87 11.49
C THR A 144 4.19 -6.20 11.16
N ARG A 145 4.79 -5.42 10.27
CA ARG A 145 6.19 -5.59 9.83
C ARG A 145 7.12 -4.71 10.64
N GLU A 146 8.36 -5.14 10.85
CA GLU A 146 9.35 -4.42 11.67
C GLU A 146 9.95 -3.20 10.94
N PHE A 147 9.12 -2.35 10.34
CA PHE A 147 9.51 -1.17 9.59
C PHE A 147 8.85 0.10 10.14
N GLY A 148 9.56 1.23 10.05
CA GLY A 148 9.05 2.52 10.51
C GLY A 148 8.71 2.51 11.99
N ARG A 149 7.50 2.95 12.37
CA ARG A 149 7.09 3.03 13.79
C ARG A 149 7.04 1.66 14.47
N ALA A 150 6.83 0.59 13.71
CA ALA A 150 6.75 -0.76 14.25
C ALA A 150 8.13 -1.36 14.59
N SER A 151 9.23 -0.77 14.09
CA SER A 151 10.59 -1.25 14.42
C SER A 151 11.07 -0.84 15.82
N GLN A 152 10.29 -0.04 16.56
CA GLN A 152 10.67 0.48 17.88
C GLN A 152 12.06 1.16 17.89
N GLY A 153 12.48 1.74 16.77
CA GLY A 153 13.77 2.40 16.61
C GLY A 153 14.88 1.51 16.06
N ALA A 154 14.62 0.22 15.80
CA ALA A 154 15.56 -0.64 15.07
C ALA A 154 15.77 -0.10 13.66
N THR A 155 17.04 -0.10 13.23
CA THR A 155 17.42 0.31 11.87
C THR A 155 17.22 -0.88 10.93
N PRO A 156 16.37 -0.74 9.89
CA PRO A 156 16.13 -1.83 8.95
C PRO A 156 17.38 -2.10 8.12
N THR A 157 17.57 -3.37 7.79
CA THR A 157 18.63 -3.88 6.93
C THR A 157 18.04 -4.51 5.68
N ILE A 158 18.88 -4.79 4.69
CA ILE A 158 18.45 -5.51 3.48
C ILE A 158 17.89 -6.88 3.84
N GLY A 159 18.44 -7.57 4.85
CA GLY A 159 17.94 -8.88 5.31
C GLY A 159 16.50 -8.85 5.83
N ASP A 160 15.97 -7.69 6.21
CA ASP A 160 14.60 -7.55 6.67
C ASP A 160 13.59 -7.39 5.51
N LEU A 161 14.08 -7.15 4.28
CA LEU A 161 13.25 -7.02 3.07
C LEU A 161 12.84 -8.39 2.51
N CYS A 162 11.90 -8.39 1.57
CA CYS A 162 11.39 -9.62 0.94
C CYS A 162 12.14 -10.08 -0.32
N GLY A 163 13.29 -9.48 -0.64
CA GLY A 163 14.04 -9.78 -1.88
C GLY A 163 13.48 -9.19 -3.19
N HIS A 164 12.21 -8.77 -3.24
CA HIS A 164 11.56 -8.22 -4.45
C HIS A 164 11.49 -6.69 -4.48
N CYS A 165 12.17 -6.01 -3.56
CA CYS A 165 12.42 -4.59 -3.73
C CYS A 165 13.18 -4.39 -5.05
N ALA A 166 12.98 -3.26 -5.71
CA ALA A 166 13.60 -2.92 -6.99
C ALA A 166 13.10 -3.72 -8.22
N HIS A 167 12.06 -4.54 -8.08
CA HIS A 167 11.43 -5.27 -9.19
C HIS A 167 10.08 -4.65 -9.55
N GLU A 168 9.97 -4.10 -10.76
CA GLU A 168 8.74 -3.56 -11.39
C GLU A 168 7.99 -2.47 -10.61
N LYS A 169 8.57 -1.95 -9.52
CA LYS A 169 7.92 -0.98 -8.65
C LYS A 169 8.93 -0.04 -7.98
N CYS A 170 8.55 1.21 -7.80
CA CYS A 170 9.28 2.17 -6.98
C CYS A 170 8.33 2.90 -6.02
N ALA A 171 8.87 3.55 -5.01
CA ALA A 171 8.12 4.48 -4.16
C ALA A 171 8.81 5.84 -4.18
N VAL A 172 8.01 6.91 -4.27
CA VAL A 172 8.50 8.29 -4.25
C VAL A 172 7.97 8.98 -3.00
N GLY A 173 8.87 9.61 -2.24
CA GLY A 173 8.57 10.34 -1.01
C GLY A 173 8.16 11.80 -1.24
N PRO A 174 7.61 12.47 -0.22
CA PRO A 174 7.15 13.87 -0.33
C PRO A 174 8.28 14.89 -0.58
N THR A 175 9.53 14.49 -0.38
CA THR A 175 10.76 15.26 -0.64
C THR A 175 11.31 15.03 -2.05
N GLY A 176 10.74 14.09 -2.81
CA GLY A 176 11.22 13.64 -4.12
C GLY A 176 12.12 12.40 -4.06
N ASP A 177 12.48 11.93 -2.87
CA ASP A 177 13.35 10.76 -2.72
C ASP A 177 12.69 9.51 -3.31
N VAL A 178 13.45 8.77 -4.10
CA VAL A 178 13.02 7.53 -4.75
C VAL A 178 13.61 6.34 -4.03
N TRP A 179 12.78 5.33 -3.81
CA TRP A 179 13.12 4.09 -3.14
C TRP A 179 12.72 2.88 -3.99
N PRO A 180 13.41 1.74 -3.85
CA PRO A 180 13.10 0.50 -4.57
C PRO A 180 11.77 -0.13 -4.13
N CYS A 181 11.19 0.30 -3.00
CA CYS A 181 9.90 -0.12 -2.45
C CYS A 181 9.55 0.79 -1.24
N VAL A 182 8.28 0.85 -0.85
CA VAL A 182 7.84 1.58 0.35
C VAL A 182 8.47 1.09 1.66
N LEU A 183 8.92 -0.17 1.72
CA LEU A 183 9.66 -0.72 2.87
C LEU A 183 11.17 -0.47 2.77
N GLY A 184 11.68 -0.26 1.57
CA GLY A 184 13.09 0.02 1.29
C GLY A 184 13.45 1.50 1.41
N ARG A 185 12.79 2.29 2.27
CA ARG A 185 13.02 3.76 2.35
C ARG A 185 14.45 4.13 2.77
N PHE A 186 15.15 3.21 3.42
CA PHE A 186 16.56 3.36 3.79
C PHE A 186 17.52 3.14 2.61
N LEU A 187 17.01 2.68 1.46
CA LEU A 187 17.75 2.47 0.23
C LEU A 187 17.41 3.56 -0.79
N THR A 188 17.75 4.82 -0.48
CA THR A 188 17.55 5.92 -1.44
C THR A 188 18.34 5.68 -2.72
N ILE A 189 17.64 5.66 -3.85
CA ILE A 189 18.19 5.44 -5.19
C ILE A 189 18.33 6.71 -6.02
N GLY A 190 17.62 7.79 -5.67
CA GLY A 190 17.73 9.10 -6.31
C GLY A 190 16.67 10.07 -5.81
N ASN A 191 16.54 11.23 -6.47
CA ASN A 191 15.49 12.21 -6.19
C ASN A 191 14.89 12.76 -7.51
N VAL A 192 13.57 12.63 -7.72
CA VAL A 192 12.89 13.01 -8.98
C VAL A 192 12.89 14.52 -9.27
N ARG A 193 13.27 15.35 -8.30
CA ARG A 193 13.39 16.80 -8.47
C ARG A 193 14.72 17.19 -9.12
N GLU A 194 15.69 16.29 -9.09
CA GLU A 194 17.07 16.53 -9.54
C GLU A 194 17.37 15.73 -10.82
N THR A 195 16.88 14.50 -10.88
CA THR A 195 17.18 13.55 -11.97
C THR A 195 15.88 12.93 -12.50
N PRO A 196 15.73 12.75 -13.82
CA PRO A 196 14.58 12.05 -14.38
C PRO A 196 14.38 10.66 -13.76
N LEU A 197 13.15 10.27 -13.51
CA LEU A 197 12.79 8.99 -12.89
C LEU A 197 13.34 7.81 -13.71
N ALA A 198 13.36 7.91 -15.03
CA ALA A 198 13.94 6.90 -15.92
C ALA A 198 15.43 6.71 -15.68
N ASP A 199 16.19 7.79 -15.49
CA ASP A 199 17.63 7.75 -15.24
C ASP A 199 17.93 7.26 -13.81
N ILE A 200 17.07 7.59 -12.85
CA ILE A 200 17.17 7.04 -11.49
C ILE A 200 16.97 5.52 -11.53
N TRP A 201 15.93 5.06 -12.21
CA TRP A 201 15.57 3.65 -12.30
C TRP A 201 16.57 2.83 -13.13
N GLY A 202 17.05 3.37 -14.24
CA GLY A 202 18.11 2.75 -15.07
C GLY A 202 19.53 2.99 -14.56
N GLY A 203 19.70 3.72 -13.46
CA GLY A 203 20.99 4.21 -13.00
C GLY A 203 21.84 3.20 -12.23
N ALA A 204 23.14 3.50 -12.12
CA ALA A 204 24.10 2.64 -11.42
C ALA A 204 23.75 2.40 -9.93
N ARG A 205 23.12 3.39 -9.28
CA ARG A 205 22.68 3.26 -7.87
C ARG A 205 21.59 2.21 -7.72
N MET A 206 20.61 2.21 -8.62
CA MET A 206 19.53 1.22 -8.64
C MET A 206 20.06 -0.19 -8.95
N ALA A 207 20.99 -0.31 -9.92
CA ALA A 207 21.66 -1.57 -10.21
C ALA A 207 22.42 -2.13 -8.98
N ARG A 208 23.12 -1.27 -8.24
CA ARG A 208 23.82 -1.66 -7.01
C ARG A 208 22.87 -2.11 -5.91
N VAL A 209 21.79 -1.36 -5.67
CA VAL A 209 20.78 -1.74 -4.68
C VAL A 209 20.14 -3.08 -5.03
N THR A 210 19.85 -3.31 -6.31
CA THR A 210 19.33 -4.60 -6.79
C THR A 210 20.32 -5.73 -6.51
N ALA A 211 21.60 -5.54 -6.85
CA ALA A 211 22.64 -6.53 -6.57
C ALA A 211 22.82 -6.81 -5.06
N ASP A 212 22.76 -5.78 -4.21
CA ASP A 212 22.87 -5.94 -2.76
C ASP A 212 21.66 -6.72 -2.19
N ILE A 213 20.45 -6.50 -2.72
CA ILE A 213 19.25 -7.28 -2.36
C ILE A 213 19.38 -8.73 -2.81
N THR A 214 19.79 -8.98 -4.05
CA THR A 214 20.02 -10.33 -4.61
C THR A 214 21.10 -11.08 -3.84
N ALA A 215 22.17 -10.41 -3.39
CA ALA A 215 23.23 -11.04 -2.61
C ALA A 215 22.75 -11.58 -1.26
N VAL A 216 21.71 -10.98 -0.68
CA VAL A 216 21.14 -11.38 0.61
C VAL A 216 20.00 -12.39 0.44
N HIS A 217 19.16 -12.23 -0.58
CA HIS A 217 17.91 -12.98 -0.75
C HIS A 217 17.92 -14.02 -1.89
N GLY A 218 18.97 -14.04 -2.72
CA GLY A 218 19.08 -14.89 -3.91
C GLY A 218 18.26 -14.40 -5.11
N ASP A 219 18.26 -15.21 -6.17
CA ASP A 219 17.54 -14.95 -7.44
C ASP A 219 16.05 -15.27 -7.32
N GLY A 220 15.32 -14.45 -6.56
CA GLY A 220 13.85 -14.46 -6.52
C GLY A 220 13.25 -15.65 -5.76
N ALA A 221 12.20 -15.38 -5.00
CA ALA A 221 11.54 -16.39 -4.19
C ALA A 221 10.38 -17.07 -4.97
N GLN A 222 10.28 -18.40 -4.87
CA GLN A 222 9.61 -19.28 -5.86
C GLN A 222 8.09 -19.52 -5.71
N SER A 223 7.38 -18.91 -4.75
CA SER A 223 5.95 -19.18 -4.47
C SER A 223 5.31 -18.25 -3.42
N CYS A 224 4.09 -17.76 -3.64
CA CYS A 224 3.37 -16.97 -2.64
C CYS A 224 3.26 -17.67 -1.26
N THR A 225 3.70 -16.99 -0.19
CA THR A 225 3.16 -17.17 1.16
C THR A 225 1.69 -16.68 1.15
N PRO A 226 0.79 -17.14 2.06
CA PRO A 226 -0.65 -16.82 2.01
C PRO A 226 -0.94 -15.32 1.81
N PRO A 227 -2.07 -14.96 1.16
CA PRO A 227 -2.28 -13.63 0.58
C PRO A 227 -2.08 -12.52 1.62
N GLN A 228 -0.98 -11.77 1.46
CA GLN A 228 -0.70 -10.62 2.29
C GLN A 228 -1.39 -9.39 1.70
N PHE A 229 -2.14 -8.65 2.52
CA PHE A 229 -2.79 -7.40 2.10
C PHE A 229 -1.79 -6.26 1.96
N LEU A 230 -1.02 -6.26 0.87
CA LEU A 230 0.03 -5.27 0.69
C LEU A 230 -0.45 -4.10 -0.14
N PRO A 231 0.05 -2.89 0.14
CA PRO A 231 -0.11 -1.78 -0.79
C PRO A 231 0.42 -2.14 -2.19
N MET A 232 1.42 -3.03 -2.27
CA MET A 232 2.07 -3.44 -3.53
C MET A 232 1.39 -4.62 -4.24
N CYS A 233 0.30 -5.18 -3.71
CA CYS A 233 -0.47 -6.24 -4.36
C CYS A 233 -1.66 -5.61 -5.08
N GLY A 234 -1.68 -5.68 -6.42
CA GLY A 234 -2.89 -5.37 -7.18
C GLY A 234 -4.02 -6.37 -6.87
N PRO A 235 -5.27 -6.08 -7.28
CA PRO A 235 -6.41 -6.97 -7.07
C PRO A 235 -6.10 -8.35 -7.64
N CYS A 236 -6.05 -9.35 -6.78
CA CYS A 236 -5.61 -10.68 -7.14
C CYS A 236 -6.82 -11.57 -7.44
N GLN A 237 -7.28 -11.58 -8.69
CA GLN A 237 -8.04 -12.67 -9.33
C GLN A 237 -7.92 -12.58 -10.87
N PRO A 238 -7.71 -13.68 -11.65
CA PRO A 238 -6.90 -14.87 -11.41
C PRO A 238 -5.44 -14.65 -11.87
N CYS A 239 -4.49 -15.15 -11.08
CA CYS A 239 -3.06 -14.90 -11.17
C CYS A 239 -2.43 -14.95 -12.58
N VAL A 240 -1.84 -13.83 -13.00
CA VAL A 240 -0.52 -13.82 -13.65
C VAL A 240 0.46 -13.34 -12.58
N PRO A 241 1.40 -14.19 -12.12
CA PRO A 241 2.21 -13.89 -10.94
C PRO A 241 3.21 -12.77 -11.26
N SER A 242 2.86 -11.52 -10.92
CA SER A 242 3.82 -10.39 -10.97
C SER A 242 4.53 -10.16 -9.62
N VAL A 243 4.24 -10.98 -8.60
CA VAL A 243 4.96 -10.94 -7.31
C VAL A 243 5.17 -12.36 -6.78
N GLY A 244 6.40 -12.86 -6.97
CA GLY A 244 6.80 -14.19 -6.51
C GLY A 244 6.77 -14.33 -4.99
N HIS A 245 7.13 -13.29 -4.22
CA HIS A 245 6.99 -13.22 -2.76
C HIS A 245 7.05 -11.75 -2.28
N CYS A 246 6.30 -11.42 -1.24
CA CYS A 246 6.59 -10.26 -0.41
C CYS A 246 6.37 -10.58 1.07
N ASP A 247 7.34 -11.25 1.71
CA ASP A 247 7.31 -11.58 3.14
C ASP A 247 8.50 -10.94 3.89
N PRO A 248 8.48 -9.61 4.12
CA PRO A 248 9.50 -8.91 4.89
C PRO A 248 9.36 -9.23 6.39
N LYS A 249 10.42 -8.96 7.17
CA LYS A 249 10.48 -9.33 8.59
C LYS A 249 9.28 -8.83 9.40
N GLU A 250 8.68 -9.75 10.14
CA GLU A 250 7.58 -9.49 11.06
C GLU A 250 8.09 -8.77 12.32
N ALA A 251 7.33 -7.80 12.83
CA ALA A 251 7.61 -7.19 14.12
C ALA A 251 7.46 -8.22 15.23
N GLY A 252 8.36 -8.22 16.22
CA GLY A 252 8.38 -9.17 17.33
C GLY A 252 7.20 -9.03 18.31
N THR A 253 5.98 -9.30 17.83
CA THR A 253 4.81 -9.59 18.67
C THR A 253 4.56 -11.08 18.53
N GLY A 254 4.47 -11.84 19.62
CA GLY A 254 4.24 -13.29 19.58
C GLY A 254 2.84 -13.68 19.10
N ALA A 255 2.26 -12.96 18.15
CA ALA A 255 1.01 -13.32 17.51
C ALA A 255 1.27 -14.53 16.60
N GLU A 256 0.58 -15.64 16.85
CA GLU A 256 0.55 -16.77 15.91
C GLU A 256 0.17 -16.24 14.52
N THR A 257 0.84 -16.77 13.49
CA THR A 257 0.65 -16.42 12.08
C THR A 257 -0.84 -16.39 11.73
N ALA A 258 -1.42 -15.18 11.68
CA ALA A 258 -2.82 -14.97 11.30
C ALA A 258 -2.96 -15.20 9.79
N THR A 259 -2.97 -16.46 9.37
CA THR A 259 -3.31 -16.84 8.00
C THR A 259 -4.83 -16.79 7.89
N ILE A 260 -5.38 -15.68 7.42
CA ILE A 260 -6.79 -15.62 7.04
C ILE A 260 -6.87 -16.26 5.66
N GLY A 261 -7.30 -17.53 5.62
CA GLY A 261 -7.66 -18.18 4.36
C GLY A 261 -8.81 -17.43 3.69
N ALA A 262 -8.81 -17.38 2.35
CA ALA A 262 -9.93 -16.83 1.59
C ALA A 262 -11.24 -17.52 2.03
N PRO A 263 -12.35 -16.79 2.19
CA PRO A 263 -13.64 -17.41 2.50
C PRO A 263 -14.01 -18.41 1.38
N ALA A 264 -14.51 -19.57 1.80
CA ALA A 264 -15.02 -20.63 0.92
C ALA A 264 -16.39 -20.26 0.33
#